data_AF-A0A7K5Z904-F1
#
_entry.id   AF-A0A7K5Z904-F1
#
_cell.length_a   1.000
_cell.length_b   1.000
_cell.length_c   1.000
_cell.angle_alpha   90.00
_cell.angle_beta   90.00
_cell.angle_gamma   90.00
#
_symmetry.space_group_name_H-M   'P 1'
#
loop_
_entity.id
_entity.type
_entity.pdbx_description
1 polymer ?
#
loop_
_entity_poly.entity_id
_entity_poly.type
_entity_poly.pdbx_seq_one_letter_code
_entity_poly.pdbx_strand_id
1 'polypeptide(L)'
;QNSRYQTYQRMWNYMQSKQPSVFVKSTEEGIARVLNSKYAFLLESTMNEYHRRHNCNLTQIGGLLDTKGYGIGMPLGSPFRDEITLAILQLQENNRLEILKRKWWEGGHCPKEEDHRAKGLGMENIGGIFVVLVCGLIVAVF
;
A
#
# COMPACT_ATOMS: atom_id res chain seq x y z
N GLN A 1 22.53 -0.62 6.27
CA GLN A 1 23.83 -1.28 5.97
C GLN A 1 23.90 -2.74 6.46
N ASN A 2 23.15 -3.18 7.47
CA ASN A 2 23.27 -4.53 8.05
C ASN A 2 22.11 -5.51 7.73
N SER A 3 21.38 -5.32 6.62
CA SER A 3 20.40 -6.34 6.21
C SER A 3 21.14 -7.61 5.80
N ARG A 4 20.72 -8.78 6.29
CA ARG A 4 21.33 -10.08 5.94
C ARG A 4 20.91 -10.58 4.56
N TYR A 5 19.92 -9.96 3.93
CA TYR A 5 19.37 -10.36 2.64
C TYR A 5 19.96 -9.53 1.50
N GLN A 6 20.55 -10.21 0.51
CA GLN A 6 21.21 -9.57 -0.62
C GLN A 6 20.26 -8.65 -1.42
N THR A 7 18.99 -9.03 -1.57
CA THR A 7 17.97 -8.23 -2.25
C THR A 7 17.78 -6.87 -1.58
N TYR A 8 17.64 -6.84 -0.25
CA TYR A 8 17.46 -5.60 0.50
C TYR A 8 18.72 -4.73 0.54
N GLN A 9 19.91 -5.34 0.51
CA GLN A 9 21.16 -4.61 0.34
C GLN A 9 21.20 -3.91 -1.03
N ARG A 10 20.83 -4.60 -2.11
CA ARG A 10 20.75 -4.00 -3.46
C ARG A 10 19.73 -2.87 -3.53
N MET A 11 18.55 -3.05 -2.96
CA MET A 11 17.52 -2.00 -2.87
C MET A 11 18.04 -0.78 -2.12
N TRP A 12 18.68 -0.97 -0.96
CA TRP A 12 19.28 0.12 -0.18
C TRP A 12 20.34 0.87 -0.97
N ASN A 13 21.26 0.15 -1.64
CA ASN A 13 22.31 0.77 -2.44
C ASN A 13 21.73 1.61 -3.58
N TYR A 14 20.69 1.10 -4.26
CA TYR A 14 19.97 1.87 -5.28
C TYR A 14 19.33 3.14 -4.72
N MET A 15 18.65 3.05 -3.57
CA MET A 15 18.02 4.23 -2.93
C MET A 15 19.06 5.27 -2.51
N GLN A 16 20.20 4.82 -1.99
CA GLN A 16 21.27 5.70 -1.49
C GLN A 16 22.02 6.41 -2.63
N SER A 17 22.23 5.75 -3.77
CA SER A 17 23.04 6.28 -4.88
C SER A 17 22.24 7.10 -5.90
N LYS A 18 20.90 7.07 -5.84
CA LYS A 18 20.07 7.72 -6.86
C LYS A 18 20.02 9.25 -6.70
N GLN A 19 20.21 9.94 -7.83
CA GLN A 19 19.95 11.37 -7.97
C GLN A 19 18.94 11.63 -9.10
N PRO A 20 17.90 12.47 -8.88
CA PRO A 20 17.55 13.13 -7.62
C PRO A 20 17.12 12.14 -6.53
N SER A 21 17.15 12.58 -5.26
CA SER A 21 16.85 11.72 -4.10
C SER A 21 15.48 11.03 -4.23
N VAL A 22 15.45 9.74 -3.89
CA VAL A 22 14.20 8.97 -3.80
C VAL A 22 13.50 9.18 -2.45
N PHE A 23 14.21 9.63 -1.43
CA PHE A 23 13.66 9.86 -0.10
C PHE A 23 12.79 11.11 -0.07
N VAL A 24 11.70 11.04 0.68
CA VAL A 24 10.74 12.13 0.94
C VAL A 24 10.78 12.52 2.41
N LYS A 25 10.32 13.72 2.77
CA LYS A 25 10.36 14.23 4.15
C LYS A 25 9.12 13.87 4.95
N SER A 26 7.98 13.68 4.29
CA SER A 26 6.73 13.29 4.95
C SER A 26 5.96 12.22 4.17
N THR A 27 5.02 11.57 4.85
CA THR A 27 4.13 10.56 4.26
C THR A 27 3.26 11.16 3.16
N GLU A 28 2.76 12.38 3.36
CA GLU A 28 1.91 13.10 2.41
C GLU A 28 2.68 13.43 1.13
N GLU A 29 3.94 13.86 1.24
CA GLU A 29 4.83 14.07 0.09
C GLU A 29 5.04 12.76 -0.68
N GLY A 30 5.28 11.66 0.04
CA GLY A 30 5.40 10.32 -0.54
C GLY A 30 4.16 9.90 -1.33
N ILE A 31 2.98 10.08 -0.75
CA ILE A 31 1.69 9.75 -1.39
C ILE A 31 1.44 10.62 -2.61
N ALA A 32 1.66 11.93 -2.50
CA ALA A 32 1.52 12.85 -3.62
C ALA A 32 2.47 12.47 -4.77
N ARG A 33 3.70 12.06 -4.46
CA ARG A 33 4.67 11.61 -5.46
C ARG A 33 4.25 10.31 -6.16
N VAL A 34 3.66 9.36 -5.43
CA VAL A 34 3.08 8.12 -6.00
C VAL A 34 1.95 8.44 -6.98
N LEU A 35 1.05 9.35 -6.63
CA LEU A 35 -0.12 9.68 -7.46
C LEU A 35 0.26 10.44 -8.74
N ASN A 36 1.34 11.23 -8.70
CA ASN A 36 1.72 12.12 -9.80
C ASN A 36 2.87 11.60 -10.67
N SER A 37 3.50 10.47 -10.33
CA SER A 37 4.69 9.99 -11.03
C SER A 37 4.83 8.47 -11.00
N LYS A 38 5.77 7.92 -11.78
CA LYS A 38 6.11 6.49 -11.76
C LYS A 38 7.00 6.17 -10.54
N TYR A 39 6.42 6.30 -9.35
CA TYR A 39 7.10 6.12 -8.07
C TYR A 39 6.32 5.15 -7.19
N ALA A 40 7.04 4.26 -6.50
CA ALA A 40 6.48 3.36 -5.49
C ALA A 40 7.02 3.78 -4.13
N PHE A 41 6.15 3.79 -3.12
CA PHE A 41 6.51 4.23 -1.77
C PHE A 41 6.42 3.07 -0.78
N LEU A 42 7.48 2.89 0.00
CA LEU A 42 7.53 1.89 1.07
C LEU A 42 7.08 2.57 2.38
N LEU A 43 6.01 2.04 2.96
CA LEU A 43 5.34 2.59 4.14
C LEU A 43 4.83 1.45 5.03
N GLU A 44 4.61 1.73 6.31
CA GLU A 44 4.00 0.79 7.26
C GLU A 44 2.60 0.36 6.80
N SER A 45 2.26 -0.90 7.04
CA SER A 45 1.04 -1.53 6.53
C SER A 45 -0.25 -0.89 7.04
N THR A 46 -0.28 -0.47 8.30
CA THR A 46 -1.40 0.23 8.94
C THR A 46 -1.70 1.57 8.26
N MET A 47 -0.65 2.32 7.92
CA MET A 47 -0.75 3.61 7.24
C MET A 47 -1.12 3.42 5.77
N ASN A 48 -0.57 2.40 5.11
CA ASN A 48 -0.96 2.02 3.76
C ASN A 48 -2.45 1.64 3.69
N GLU A 49 -2.94 0.83 4.64
CA GLU A 49 -4.36 0.48 4.74
C GLU A 49 -5.23 1.74 4.90
N TYR A 50 -4.82 2.66 5.77
CA TYR A 50 -5.54 3.90 6.01
C TYR A 50 -5.66 4.75 4.74
N HIS A 51 -4.54 5.04 4.06
CA HIS A 51 -4.57 5.90 2.88
C HIS A 51 -5.28 5.27 1.68
N ARG A 52 -5.11 3.96 1.46
CA ARG A 52 -5.82 3.24 0.38
C ARG A 52 -7.33 3.29 0.56
N ARG A 53 -7.82 3.20 1.81
CA ARG A 53 -9.27 3.34 2.08
C ARG A 53 -9.81 4.73 1.73
N HIS A 54 -8.98 5.77 1.85
CA HIS A 54 -9.38 7.15 1.57
C HIS A 54 -9.10 7.59 0.13
N ASN A 55 -8.19 6.93 -0.58
CA ASN A 55 -7.84 7.25 -1.96
C ASN A 55 -7.69 5.97 -2.79
N CYS A 56 -8.67 5.75 -3.68
CA CYS A 56 -8.80 4.51 -4.44
C CYS A 56 -7.80 4.40 -5.60
N ASN A 57 -7.05 5.47 -5.88
CA ASN A 57 -5.97 5.45 -6.87
C ASN A 57 -4.69 4.83 -6.30
N LEU A 58 -4.65 4.52 -5.01
CA LEU A 58 -3.54 3.82 -4.38
C LEU A 58 -3.77 2.31 -4.41
N THR A 59 -2.71 1.55 -4.66
CA THR A 59 -2.76 0.08 -4.68
C THR A 59 -1.63 -0.50 -3.86
N GLN A 60 -1.94 -1.47 -3.01
CA GLN A 60 -0.93 -2.23 -2.29
C GLN A 60 -0.36 -3.30 -3.21
N ILE A 61 0.97 -3.40 -3.27
CA ILE A 61 1.66 -4.46 -4.00
C ILE A 61 2.38 -5.36 -3.01
N GLY A 62 2.09 -6.66 -3.08
CA GLY A 62 2.71 -7.68 -2.24
C GLY A 62 2.21 -7.69 -0.79
N GLY A 63 2.94 -8.43 0.04
CA GLY A 63 2.66 -8.62 1.46
C GLY A 63 3.56 -7.79 2.37
N LEU A 64 3.53 -8.13 3.67
CA LEU A 64 4.39 -7.51 4.67
C LEU A 64 5.86 -7.90 4.43
N LEU A 65 6.76 -6.92 4.45
CA LEU A 65 8.21 -7.15 4.33
C LEU A 65 8.84 -7.61 5.66
N ASP A 66 8.21 -7.26 6.77
CA ASP A 66 8.58 -7.62 8.13
C ASP A 66 7.34 -7.69 9.05
N THR A 67 7.55 -8.15 10.27
CA THR A 67 6.53 -8.17 11.31
C THR A 67 6.95 -7.20 12.41
N LYS A 68 6.27 -6.05 12.45
CA LYS A 68 6.48 -4.98 13.42
C LYS A 68 5.17 -4.64 14.12
N GLY A 69 5.26 -4.05 15.31
CA GLY A 69 4.12 -3.57 16.08
C GLY A 69 4.43 -2.24 16.76
N TYR A 70 3.39 -1.47 17.03
CA TYR A 70 3.50 -0.25 17.83
C TYR A 70 3.53 -0.57 19.33
N GLY A 71 4.29 0.21 20.08
CA GLY A 71 4.35 0.12 21.53
C GLY A 71 4.47 1.50 22.17
N ILE A 72 4.18 1.58 23.46
CA ILE A 72 4.32 2.82 24.24
C ILE A 72 5.73 2.85 24.82
N GLY A 73 6.57 3.75 24.33
CA GLY A 73 7.94 3.93 24.82
C GLY A 73 7.96 4.64 26.18
N MET A 74 8.74 4.11 27.12
CA MET A 74 8.94 4.70 28.45
C MET A 74 10.42 4.76 28.82
N PRO A 75 10.83 5.70 29.69
CA PRO A 75 12.17 5.72 30.25
C PRO A 75 12.51 4.41 30.96
N LEU A 76 13.79 4.04 30.91
CA LEU A 76 14.28 2.86 31.61
C LEU A 76 14.05 3.03 33.13
N GLY A 77 13.47 2.01 33.78
CA GLY A 77 13.14 2.06 35.20
C GLY A 77 11.87 2.85 35.55
N SER A 78 11.04 3.23 34.55
CA SER A 78 9.75 3.87 34.81
C SER A 78 8.87 2.98 35.72
N PRO A 79 8.33 3.52 36.84
CA PRO A 79 7.46 2.76 37.74
C PRO A 79 6.11 2.41 37.09
N PHE A 80 5.72 3.12 36.02
CA PHE A 80 4.43 2.91 35.33
C PHE A 80 4.46 1.81 34.28
N ARG A 81 5.64 1.24 33.99
CA ARG A 81 5.79 0.28 32.88
C ARG A 81 4.89 -0.92 33.04
N ASP A 82 4.87 -1.49 34.24
CA ASP A 82 4.17 -2.75 34.50
C ASP A 82 2.64 -2.51 34.60
N GLU A 83 2.22 -1.40 35.20
CA GLU A 83 0.80 -1.00 35.28
C GLU A 83 0.21 -0.75 33.89
N ILE A 84 0.91 0.00 33.04
CA ILE A 84 0.45 0.27 31.66
C ILE A 84 0.48 -1.00 30.81
N THR A 85 1.47 -1.87 31.00
CA THR A 85 1.50 -3.17 30.31
C THR A 85 0.28 -4.00 30.67
N LEU A 86 -0.08 -4.07 31.96
CA LEU A 86 -1.29 -4.77 32.41
C LEU A 86 -2.56 -4.13 31.81
N ALA A 87 -2.65 -2.80 31.78
CA ALA A 87 -3.79 -2.11 31.18
C ALA A 87 -3.92 -2.40 29.67
N ILE A 88 -2.81 -2.46 28.93
CA ILE A 88 -2.83 -2.83 27.50
C ILE A 88 -3.34 -4.25 27.32
N LEU A 89 -2.89 -5.21 28.16
CA LEU A 89 -3.37 -6.58 28.11
C LEU A 89 -4.87 -6.67 28.37
N GLN A 90 -5.38 -5.93 29.37
CA GLN A 90 -6.82 -5.87 29.64
C GLN A 90 -7.61 -5.25 28.47
N LEU A 91 -7.08 -4.23 27.79
CA LEU A 91 -7.72 -3.65 26.61
C LEU A 91 -7.75 -4.63 25.43
N GLN A 92 -6.70 -5.44 25.27
CA GLN A 92 -6.63 -6.48 24.25
C GLN A 92 -7.60 -7.63 24.54
N GLU A 93 -7.63 -8.12 25.78
CA GLU A 93 -8.54 -9.19 26.22
C GLU A 93 -10.01 -8.79 26.06
N ASN A 94 -10.34 -7.54 26.42
CA ASN A 94 -11.68 -6.98 26.24
C ASN A 94 -12.00 -6.56 24.79
N ASN A 95 -11.13 -6.86 23.82
CA ASN A 95 -11.26 -6.52 22.41
C ASN A 95 -11.45 -5.01 22.12
N ARG A 96 -11.07 -4.14 23.08
CA ARG A 96 -11.23 -2.68 22.97
C ARG A 96 -10.34 -2.10 21.87
N LEU A 97 -9.13 -2.64 21.73
CA LEU A 97 -8.18 -2.21 20.71
C LEU A 97 -8.71 -2.45 19.29
N GLU A 98 -9.37 -3.58 19.05
CA GLU A 98 -9.96 -3.89 17.73
C GLU A 98 -11.16 -2.98 17.45
N ILE A 99 -12.01 -2.72 18.45
CA ILE A 99 -13.12 -1.76 18.30
C ILE A 99 -12.60 -0.37 17.95
N LEU A 100 -11.53 0.08 18.61
CA LEU A 100 -10.89 1.36 18.31
C LEU A 100 -10.29 1.38 16.91
N LYS A 101 -9.55 0.32 16.52
CA LYS A 101 -8.99 0.21 15.17
C LYS A 101 -10.09 0.32 14.12
N ARG A 102 -11.16 -0.46 14.25
CA ARG A 102 -12.31 -0.42 13.34
C ARG A 102 -12.92 0.98 13.30
N LYS A 103 -13.18 1.59 14.46
CA LYS A 103 -13.75 2.95 14.54
C LYS A 103 -12.91 4.00 13.79
N TRP A 104 -11.59 3.92 13.83
CA TRP A 104 -10.70 4.92 13.23
C TRP A 104 -10.29 4.59 11.78
N TRP A 105 -10.41 3.33 11.35
CA TRP A 105 -10.09 2.90 9.98
C TRP A 105 -11.32 2.65 9.09
N GLU A 106 -12.51 2.41 9.66
CA GLU A 106 -13.77 2.33 8.92
C GLU A 106 -14.28 3.75 8.62
N GLY A 107 -14.47 4.09 7.34
CA GLY A 107 -14.81 5.45 6.90
C GLY A 107 -14.31 5.83 5.49
N GLY A 108 -13.50 4.97 4.87
CA GLY A 108 -13.07 5.13 3.49
C GLY A 108 -14.22 5.02 2.48
N HIS A 109 -14.20 5.86 1.46
CA HIS A 109 -15.20 5.89 0.37
C HIS A 109 -14.87 4.93 -0.78
N CYS A 110 -13.78 4.17 -0.67
CA CYS A 110 -13.38 3.25 -1.72
C CYS A 110 -14.22 1.97 -1.68
N PRO A 111 -14.70 1.49 -2.86
CA PRO A 111 -15.34 0.21 -2.94
C PRO A 111 -14.39 -0.86 -2.41
N LYS A 112 -14.94 -1.83 -1.67
CA LYS A 112 -14.17 -3.02 -1.28
C LYS A 112 -13.63 -3.64 -2.57
N GLU A 113 -12.34 -3.99 -2.56
CA GLU A 113 -11.62 -4.58 -3.70
C GLU A 113 -12.54 -5.53 -4.47
N GLU A 114 -12.89 -5.16 -5.70
CA GLU A 114 -13.64 -6.06 -6.58
C GLU A 114 -12.78 -7.30 -6.78
N ASP A 115 -13.36 -8.45 -6.44
CA ASP A 115 -12.82 -9.77 -6.69
C ASP A 115 -12.23 -9.78 -8.12
N HIS A 116 -10.93 -10.08 -8.27
CA HIS A 116 -10.25 -10.18 -9.56
C HIS A 116 -10.73 -11.40 -10.38
N ARG A 117 -12.02 -11.68 -10.38
CA ARG A 117 -12.64 -12.52 -11.40
C ARG A 117 -12.48 -11.80 -12.72
N ALA A 118 -11.99 -12.52 -13.73
CA ALA A 118 -11.79 -11.99 -15.07
C ALA A 118 -13.04 -11.23 -15.53
N LYS A 119 -12.95 -9.89 -15.58
CA LYS A 119 -13.94 -9.08 -16.30
C LYS A 119 -13.93 -9.59 -17.73
N GLY A 120 -15.09 -10.01 -18.23
CA GLY A 120 -15.24 -10.49 -19.60
C GLY A 120 -14.61 -9.49 -20.56
N LEU A 121 -13.85 -9.98 -21.55
CA LEU A 121 -13.13 -9.18 -22.53
C LEU A 121 -14.05 -8.09 -23.11
N GLY A 122 -13.78 -6.84 -22.78
CA GLY A 122 -14.52 -5.69 -23.29
C GLY A 122 -14.24 -5.46 -24.78
N MET A 123 -15.11 -4.69 -25.44
CA MET A 123 -14.98 -4.35 -26.87
C MET A 123 -13.62 -3.71 -27.23
N GLU A 124 -12.92 -3.08 -26.29
CA GLU A 124 -11.56 -2.54 -26.51
C GLU A 124 -10.54 -3.62 -26.94
N ASN A 125 -10.66 -4.84 -26.43
CA ASN A 125 -9.75 -5.93 -26.82
C ASN A 125 -10.13 -6.62 -28.14
N ILE A 126 -11.38 -6.44 -28.60
CA ILE A 126 -11.94 -7.05 -29.82
C ILE A 126 -11.98 -6.06 -30.99
N GLY A 127 -11.82 -4.75 -30.73
CA GLY A 127 -11.88 -3.69 -31.75
C GLY A 127 -10.90 -3.88 -32.90
N GLY A 128 -9.73 -4.48 -32.66
CA GLY A 128 -8.75 -4.78 -33.70
C GLY A 128 -9.29 -5.71 -34.81
N ILE A 129 -10.17 -6.66 -34.47
CA ILE A 129 -10.76 -7.60 -35.44
C ILE A 129 -11.69 -6.84 -36.40
N PHE A 130 -12.51 -5.92 -35.87
CA PHE A 130 -13.42 -5.12 -36.70
C PHE A 130 -12.66 -4.20 -37.67
N VAL A 131 -11.55 -3.61 -37.24
CA VAL A 131 -10.71 -2.75 -38.10
C VAL A 131 -10.12 -3.55 -39.25
N VAL A 132 -9.54 -4.73 -38.98
CA VAL A 132 -8.97 -5.60 -40.02
C VAL A 132 -10.04 -6.03 -41.02
N LEU A 133 -11.25 -6.35 -40.54
CA LEU A 133 -12.37 -6.80 -41.37
C LEU A 133 -12.85 -5.69 -42.32
N VAL A 134 -12.96 -4.44 -41.84
CA VAL A 134 -13.33 -3.28 -42.65
C VAL A 134 -12.24 -2.95 -43.68
N CYS A 135 -10.97 -2.93 -43.28
CA CYS A 135 -9.86 -2.71 -44.22
C CYS A 135 -9.81 -3.80 -45.31
N GLY A 136 -10.03 -5.06 -44.93
CA GLY A 136 -10.10 -6.18 -45.89
C GLY A 136 -11.23 -6.03 -46.90
N LEU A 137 -12.42 -5.58 -46.46
CA LEU A 137 -13.54 -5.31 -47.35
C LEU A 137 -13.26 -4.15 -48.32
N ILE A 138 -12.62 -3.07 -47.87
CA ILE A 138 -12.28 -1.92 -48.73
C ILE A 138 -11.26 -2.34 -49.80
N VAL A 139 -10.23 -3.11 -49.41
CA VAL A 139 -9.21 -3.63 -50.35
C VAL A 139 -9.79 -4.65 -51.33
N ALA A 140 -10.82 -5.40 -50.95
CA ALA A 140 -11.45 -6.38 -51.84
C ALA A 140 -12.40 -5.75 -52.87
N VAL A 141 -12.91 -4.55 -52.59
CA VAL A 141 -13.88 -3.84 -53.45
C VAL A 141 -13.18 -2.92 -54.46
N PHE A 142 -11.97 -2.45 -54.15
CA PHE A 142 -11.10 -1.67 -55.04
C PHE A 142 -10.13 -2.56 -55.82
#